data_AF-A0A7S2WHM9-F1
#
_entry.id   AF-A0A7S2WHM9-F1
#
_cell.length_a   1.000
_cell.length_b   1.000
_cell.length_c   1.000
_cell.angle_alpha   90.00
_cell.angle_beta   90.00
_cell.angle_gamma   90.00
#
_symmetry.space_group_name_H-M   'P 1'
#
loop_
_entity.id
_entity.type
_entity.pdbx_description
1 polymer ?
#
loop_
_entity_poly.entity_id
_entity_poly.type
_entity_poly.pdbx_seq_one_letter_code
_entity_poly.pdbx_strand_id
1 'polypeptide(L)'
;EVSISGSSRCEAGEALFEDDDSGVSIPRAIVSAITSAPIDSRRGLAQHILLVGGGAQLPGFHARCQEEAAAGLEASGFPALAELAWVPSTPFPANQMAWVGASLLAATEAYPAKPMTPAEYNGALPDWLSTDPGAWLSSPASSSAA
;
A
#
# COMPACT_ATOMS: atom_id res chain seq x y z
N GLU A 1 -29.95 27.69 5.99
CA GLU A 1 -28.50 27.54 5.78
C GLU A 1 -27.93 26.85 7.00
N VAL A 2 -27.28 25.69 6.85
CA VAL A 2 -26.74 24.93 7.98
C VAL A 2 -25.27 25.34 8.17
N SER A 3 -24.95 25.95 9.31
CA SER A 3 -23.57 26.30 9.67
C SER A 3 -22.94 25.15 10.45
N ILE A 4 -21.86 24.57 9.92
CA ILE A 4 -21.11 23.49 10.57
C ILE A 4 -19.90 24.09 11.29
N SER A 5 -19.72 23.71 12.56
CA SER A 5 -18.60 24.17 13.38
C SER A 5 -17.25 23.70 12.82
N GLY A 6 -16.17 24.45 13.09
CA GLY A 6 -14.82 24.03 12.71
C GLY A 6 -14.40 22.70 13.34
N SER A 7 -14.75 22.50 14.62
CA SER A 7 -14.44 21.28 15.39
C SER A 7 -14.98 20.03 14.69
N SER A 8 -16.26 20.08 14.30
CA SER A 8 -16.93 18.94 13.66
C SER A 8 -16.31 18.53 12.32
N ARG A 9 -15.59 19.44 11.64
CA ARG A 9 -14.86 19.12 10.40
C ARG A 9 -13.53 18.42 10.66
N CYS A 10 -12.89 18.73 11.79
CA CYS A 10 -11.61 18.13 12.18
C CYS A 10 -11.82 16.77 12.84
N GLU A 11 -12.78 16.66 13.76
CA GLU A 11 -13.09 15.43 14.50
C GLU A 11 -13.42 14.24 13.58
N ALA A 12 -14.08 14.50 12.45
CA ALA A 12 -14.38 13.45 11.48
C ALA A 12 -13.11 12.78 10.91
N GLY A 13 -11.98 13.50 10.84
CA GLY A 13 -10.70 12.96 10.39
C GLY A 13 -9.92 12.25 11.49
N GLU A 14 -10.09 12.65 12.75
CA GLU A 14 -9.39 12.04 13.91
C GLU A 14 -9.76 10.56 14.07
N ALA A 15 -10.97 10.16 13.67
CA ALA A 15 -11.40 8.75 13.67
C ALA A 15 -10.49 7.81 12.85
N LEU A 16 -9.63 8.33 11.97
CA LEU A 16 -8.65 7.54 11.20
C LEU A 16 -7.33 7.29 11.98
N PHE A 17 -7.07 8.09 13.00
CA PHE A 17 -5.84 8.12 13.79
C PHE A 17 -6.07 7.67 15.24
N GLU A 18 -7.30 7.80 15.75
CA GLU A 18 -7.71 7.22 17.01
C GLU A 18 -7.83 5.69 16.89
N ASP A 19 -7.39 4.98 17.92
CA ASP A 19 -7.57 3.54 18.01
C ASP A 19 -9.08 3.23 18.17
N ASP A 20 -9.60 2.38 17.30
CA ASP A 20 -10.99 1.92 17.38
C ASP A 20 -11.21 0.95 18.57
N ASP A 21 -12.41 0.39 18.69
CA ASP A 21 -12.73 -0.59 19.74
C ASP A 21 -11.83 -1.85 19.67
N SER A 22 -11.19 -2.11 18.52
CA SER A 22 -10.23 -3.20 18.32
C SER A 22 -8.79 -2.81 18.62
N GLY A 23 -8.54 -1.55 18.96
CA GLY A 23 -7.22 -1.01 19.22
C GLY A 23 -6.40 -0.82 17.94
N VAL A 24 -7.05 -0.55 16.80
CA VAL A 24 -6.41 -0.39 15.50
C VAL A 24 -6.74 0.97 14.88
N SER A 25 -5.69 1.72 14.59
CA SER A 25 -5.69 2.95 13.80
C SER A 25 -4.80 2.78 12.56
N ILE A 26 -4.89 3.69 11.58
CA ILE A 26 -4.03 3.63 10.38
C ILE A 26 -2.53 3.65 10.75
N PRO A 27 -2.04 4.55 11.62
CA PRO A 27 -0.62 4.56 12.00
C PRO A 27 -0.20 3.28 12.72
N ARG A 28 -1.06 2.74 13.60
CA ARG A 28 -0.79 1.50 14.32
C ARG A 28 -0.73 0.30 13.38
N ALA A 29 -1.56 0.27 12.34
CA ALA A 29 -1.49 -0.74 11.29
C ALA A 29 -0.16 -0.65 10.51
N ILE A 30 0.34 0.55 10.21
CA ILE A 30 1.65 0.76 9.57
C ILE A 30 2.79 0.23 10.45
N VAL A 31 2.79 0.59 11.73
CA VAL A 31 3.78 0.11 12.71
C VAL A 31 3.75 -1.41 12.82
N SER A 32 2.55 -2.01 12.91
CA SER A 32 2.37 -3.47 12.95
C SER A 32 2.91 -4.15 11.69
N ALA A 33 2.67 -3.59 10.50
CA ALA A 33 3.18 -4.12 9.24
C ALA A 33 4.72 -4.09 9.17
N ILE A 34 5.34 -2.97 9.61
CA ILE A 34 6.80 -2.83 9.60
C ILE A 34 7.45 -3.77 10.64
N THR A 35 6.87 -3.89 11.83
CA THR A 35 7.43 -4.70 12.92
C THR A 35 7.22 -6.20 12.73
N SER A 36 6.15 -6.62 12.05
CA SER A 36 5.90 -8.02 11.69
C SER A 36 6.76 -8.50 10.51
N ALA A 37 7.27 -7.58 9.69
CA ALA A 37 8.15 -7.94 8.57
C ALA A 37 9.51 -8.53 9.04
N PRO A 38 10.18 -9.33 8.19
CA PRO A 38 11.55 -9.79 8.44
C PRO A 38 12.52 -8.60 8.65
N ILE A 39 13.53 -8.79 9.50
CA ILE A 39 14.44 -7.73 9.94
C ILE A 39 15.10 -6.97 8.76
N ASP A 40 15.46 -7.69 7.70
CA ASP A 40 16.14 -7.13 6.53
C ASP A 40 15.25 -6.18 5.72
N SER A 41 13.92 -6.40 5.74
CA SER A 41 12.97 -5.60 4.96
C SER A 41 12.49 -4.36 5.72
N ARG A 42 12.56 -4.34 7.06
CA ARG A 42 11.96 -3.27 7.89
C ARG A 42 12.49 -1.89 7.54
N ARG A 43 13.80 -1.79 7.30
CA ARG A 43 14.45 -0.52 6.94
C ARG A 43 13.88 0.02 5.62
N GLY A 44 13.77 -0.83 4.59
CA GLY A 44 13.23 -0.43 3.30
C GLY A 44 11.75 -0.03 3.39
N LEU A 45 10.96 -0.74 4.20
CA LEU A 45 9.55 -0.41 4.42
C LEU A 45 9.36 0.92 5.15
N ALA A 46 10.15 1.18 6.21
CA ALA A 46 10.07 2.45 6.94
C ALA A 46 10.46 3.65 6.06
N GLN A 47 11.46 3.48 5.18
CA GLN A 47 11.91 4.54 4.28
C GLN A 47 10.94 4.87 3.15
N HIS A 48 9.97 4.00 2.84
CA HIS A 48 9.16 4.13 1.63
C HIS A 48 7.67 3.86 1.90
N ILE A 49 7.04 4.70 2.72
CA ILE A 49 5.62 4.56 3.09
C ILE A 49 4.73 5.30 2.08
N LEU A 50 4.16 4.57 1.12
CA LEU A 50 3.26 5.14 0.12
C LEU A 50 1.81 5.17 0.63
N LEU A 51 1.20 6.36 0.64
CA LEU A 51 -0.22 6.55 0.94
C LEU A 51 -1.00 6.73 -0.37
N VAL A 52 -2.02 5.89 -0.57
CA VAL A 52 -2.85 5.86 -1.79
C VAL A 52 -4.34 5.84 -1.44
N GLY A 53 -5.18 6.19 -2.41
CA GLY A 53 -6.64 6.20 -2.26
C GLY A 53 -7.22 7.57 -1.95
N GLY A 54 -8.56 7.63 -1.81
CA GLY A 54 -9.28 8.88 -1.59
C GLY A 54 -9.03 9.52 -0.22
N GLY A 55 -8.95 8.71 0.84
CA GLY A 55 -8.72 9.22 2.21
C GLY A 55 -7.37 9.92 2.38
N ALA A 56 -6.34 9.47 1.65
CA ALA A 56 -5.03 10.10 1.66
C ALA A 56 -5.01 11.51 1.03
N GLN A 57 -6.06 11.93 0.33
CA GLN A 57 -6.18 13.30 -0.20
C GLN A 57 -6.59 14.34 0.84
N LEU A 58 -6.91 13.92 2.06
CA LEU A 58 -7.22 14.86 3.14
C LEU A 58 -6.03 15.81 3.38
N PRO A 59 -6.27 17.14 3.49
CA PRO A 59 -5.19 18.09 3.75
C PRO A 59 -4.45 17.76 5.05
N GLY A 60 -3.11 17.70 4.99
CA GLY A 60 -2.27 17.39 6.16
C GLY A 60 -2.19 15.90 6.54
N PHE A 61 -2.93 15.02 5.86
CA PHE A 61 -2.98 13.59 6.18
C PHE A 61 -1.60 12.92 6.09
N HIS A 62 -0.84 13.20 5.02
CA HIS A 62 0.49 12.61 4.83
C HIS A 62 1.47 12.99 5.95
N ALA A 63 1.49 14.26 6.35
CA ALA A 63 2.36 14.75 7.41
C ALA A 63 1.99 14.10 8.75
N ARG A 64 0.70 14.08 9.09
CA ARG A 64 0.21 13.47 10.33
C ARG A 64 0.49 11.97 10.37
N CYS A 65 0.25 11.24 9.28
CA CYS A 65 0.59 9.80 9.19
C CYS A 65 2.08 9.55 9.39
N GLN A 66 2.96 10.38 8.83
CA GLN A 66 4.40 10.23 9.01
C GLN A 66 4.80 10.44 10.48
N GLU A 67 4.29 11.51 11.11
CA GLU A 67 4.57 11.83 12.52
C GLU A 67 4.08 10.73 13.46
N GLU A 68 2.85 10.25 13.30
CA GLU A 68 2.30 9.20 14.17
C GLU A 68 2.94 7.84 13.93
N ALA A 69 3.27 7.49 12.69
CA ALA A 69 3.99 6.25 12.39
C ALA A 69 5.40 6.28 13.01
N ALA A 70 6.10 7.41 12.94
CA ALA A 70 7.41 7.59 13.58
C ALA A 70 7.31 7.46 15.11
N ALA A 71 6.36 8.18 15.73
CA ALA A 71 6.12 8.10 17.17
C ALA A 71 5.75 6.67 17.61
N GLY A 72 4.92 5.97 16.83
CA GLY A 72 4.54 4.58 17.10
C GLY A 72 5.71 3.60 16.98
N LEU A 73 6.61 3.79 16.02
CA LEU A 73 7.84 3.00 15.88
C LEU A 73 8.80 3.23 17.05
N GLU A 74 8.95 4.49 17.48
CA GLU A 74 9.76 4.84 18.65
C GLU A 74 9.21 4.21 19.92
N ALA A 75 7.90 4.36 20.17
CA ALA A 75 7.21 3.74 21.31
C ALA A 75 7.28 2.20 21.30
N SER A 76 7.39 1.59 20.11
CA SER A 76 7.55 0.14 19.93
C SER A 76 9.00 -0.35 20.07
N GLY A 77 9.95 0.53 20.41
CA GLY A 77 11.35 0.17 20.63
C GLY A 77 12.21 0.17 19.37
N PHE A 78 11.78 0.83 18.29
CA PHE A 78 12.51 0.93 17.03
C PHE A 78 12.87 2.39 16.66
N PRO A 79 13.63 3.13 17.50
CA PRO A 79 13.95 4.54 17.25
C PRO A 79 14.71 4.76 15.93
N ALA A 80 15.61 3.83 15.56
CA ALA A 80 16.33 3.90 14.29
C ALA A 80 15.40 3.72 13.06
N LEU A 81 14.25 3.06 13.20
CA LEU A 81 13.25 3.00 12.13
C LEU A 81 12.35 4.24 12.14
N ALA A 82 12.05 4.80 13.32
CA ALA A 82 11.29 6.03 13.46
C ALA A 82 11.97 7.21 12.75
N GLU A 83 13.29 7.36 12.89
CA GLU A 83 14.08 8.39 12.18
C GLU A 83 14.05 8.24 10.65
N LEU A 84 13.76 7.04 10.16
CA LEU A 84 13.70 6.72 8.74
C LEU A 84 12.27 6.75 8.17
N ALA A 85 11.26 6.87 9.03
CA ALA A 85 9.87 6.86 8.63
C ALA A 85 9.60 8.03 7.69
N TRP A 86 9.33 7.72 6.42
CA TRP A 86 9.16 8.76 5.40
C TRP A 86 7.99 8.45 4.48
N VAL A 87 7.10 9.43 4.36
CA VAL A 87 5.99 9.43 3.40
C VAL A 87 6.39 10.35 2.24
N PRO A 88 6.82 9.80 1.09
CA PRO A 88 7.22 10.62 -0.05
C PRO A 88 6.04 11.42 -0.63
N SER A 89 6.36 12.61 -1.12
CA SER A 89 5.46 13.35 -2.01
C SER A 89 5.54 12.75 -3.41
N THR A 90 4.38 12.52 -4.02
CA THR A 90 4.28 11.95 -5.36
C THR A 90 3.77 12.99 -6.36
N PRO A 91 4.21 12.93 -7.64
CA PRO A 91 3.74 13.87 -8.67
C PRO A 91 2.27 13.64 -9.05
N PHE A 92 1.68 12.51 -8.64
CA PHE A 92 0.30 12.15 -8.92
C PHE A 92 -0.57 12.25 -7.66
N PRO A 93 -1.86 12.62 -7.79
CA PRO A 93 -2.79 12.59 -6.68
C PRO A 93 -2.93 11.20 -6.07
N ALA A 94 -3.03 11.12 -4.74
CA ALA A 94 -3.11 9.84 -4.00
C ALA A 94 -4.23 8.91 -4.49
N ASN A 95 -5.38 9.46 -4.91
CA ASN A 95 -6.53 8.70 -5.40
C ASN A 95 -6.33 8.09 -6.80
N GLN A 96 -5.37 8.58 -7.58
CA GLN A 96 -5.08 8.11 -8.94
C GLN A 96 -3.85 7.22 -9.01
N MET A 97 -3.02 7.19 -7.96
CA MET A 97 -1.75 6.48 -7.94
C MET A 97 -1.86 5.00 -8.34
N ALA A 98 -2.90 4.30 -7.88
CA ALA A 98 -3.13 2.90 -8.24
C ALA A 98 -3.35 2.74 -9.77
N TRP A 99 -4.14 3.62 -10.37
CA TRP A 99 -4.40 3.61 -11.81
C TRP A 99 -3.17 3.99 -12.64
N VAL A 100 -2.42 5.00 -12.19
CA VAL A 100 -1.18 5.41 -12.85
C VAL A 100 -0.15 4.30 -12.78
N GLY A 101 0.02 3.65 -11.62
CA GLY A 101 0.91 2.51 -11.45
C GLY A 101 0.55 1.35 -12.37
N ALA A 102 -0.73 0.98 -12.46
CA ALA A 102 -1.20 -0.06 -13.38
C ALA A 102 -0.95 0.30 -14.86
N SER A 103 -1.18 1.57 -15.23
CA SER A 103 -0.96 2.05 -16.60
C SER A 103 0.53 2.03 -16.97
N LEU A 104 1.40 2.45 -16.06
CA LEU A 104 2.85 2.37 -16.24
C LEU A 104 3.32 0.92 -16.34
N LEU A 105 2.81 0.05 -15.46
CA LEU A 105 3.14 -1.38 -15.48
C LEU A 105 2.75 -2.00 -16.84
N ALA A 106 1.53 -1.75 -17.33
CA ALA A 106 1.05 -2.25 -18.61
C ALA A 106 1.82 -1.70 -19.82
N ALA A 107 2.36 -0.48 -19.71
CA ALA A 107 3.16 0.15 -20.76
C ALA A 107 4.63 -0.32 -20.77
N THR A 108 5.08 -1.05 -19.75
CA THR A 108 6.46 -1.51 -19.63
C THR A 108 6.54 -3.03 -19.80
N GLU A 109 7.61 -3.52 -20.42
CA GLU A 109 7.94 -4.96 -20.45
C GLU A 109 8.48 -5.47 -19.09
N ALA A 110 8.51 -4.61 -18.07
CA ALA A 110 9.04 -4.90 -16.75
C ALA A 110 8.16 -5.86 -15.93
N TYR A 111 6.94 -6.16 -16.38
CA TYR A 111 6.09 -7.14 -15.73
C TYR A 111 6.44 -8.55 -16.24
N PRO A 112 7.09 -9.40 -15.41
CA PRO A 112 7.55 -10.71 -15.86
C PRO A 112 6.41 -11.73 -16.01
N ALA A 113 5.22 -11.42 -15.51
CA ALA A 113 4.06 -12.29 -15.61
C ALA A 113 3.32 -12.04 -16.93
N LYS A 114 3.18 -13.11 -17.73
CA LYS A 114 2.41 -13.08 -18.96
C LYS A 114 0.92 -12.89 -18.62
N PRO A 115 0.23 -11.89 -19.19
CA PRO A 115 -1.21 -11.78 -19.04
C PRO A 115 -1.90 -13.01 -19.65
N MET A 116 -2.92 -13.55 -18.98
CA MET A 116 -3.68 -14.69 -19.48
C MET A 116 -4.35 -14.34 -20.81
N THR A 117 -4.14 -15.18 -21.81
CA THR A 117 -4.79 -15.02 -23.11
C THR A 117 -6.19 -15.63 -23.11
N PRO A 118 -7.09 -15.20 -24.01
CA PRO A 118 -8.42 -15.80 -24.13
C PRO A 118 -8.40 -17.31 -24.41
N ALA A 119 -7.35 -17.83 -25.06
CA ALA A 119 -7.19 -19.26 -25.33
C ALA A 119 -6.78 -20.07 -24.10
N GLU A 120 -6.12 -19.43 -23.12
CA GLU A 120 -5.70 -20.05 -21.86
C GLU A 120 -6.81 -20.00 -20.80
N TYR A 121 -7.82 -19.15 -20.99
CA TYR A 121 -8.90 -18.97 -20.02
C TYR A 121 -9.84 -20.18 -19.98
N ASN A 122 -9.90 -20.84 -18.82
CA ASN A 122 -10.69 -22.06 -18.59
C ASN A 122 -12.00 -21.79 -17.81
N GLY A 123 -12.41 -20.53 -17.67
CA GLY A 123 -13.58 -20.13 -16.88
C GLY A 123 -13.24 -19.52 -15.51
N ALA A 124 -11.98 -19.54 -15.08
CA ALA A 124 -11.53 -18.85 -13.88
C ALA A 124 -10.12 -18.26 -14.04
N LEU A 125 -9.85 -17.16 -13.33
CA LEU A 125 -8.49 -16.69 -13.11
C LEU A 125 -7.94 -17.35 -11.84
N PRO A 126 -6.64 -17.68 -11.81
CA PRO A 126 -6.01 -18.15 -10.58
C PRO A 126 -6.07 -17.09 -9.48
N ASP A 127 -6.39 -17.53 -8.28
CA ASP A 127 -6.35 -16.71 -7.06
C ASP A 127 -5.01 -16.88 -6.36
N TRP A 128 -4.54 -15.89 -5.59
CA TRP A 128 -3.20 -15.92 -4.97
C TRP A 128 -3.00 -17.13 -4.03
N LEU A 129 -4.10 -17.76 -3.60
CA LEU A 129 -4.13 -19.00 -2.84
C LEU A 129 -4.08 -20.27 -3.72
N SER A 130 -4.10 -20.15 -5.05
CA SER A 130 -4.08 -21.28 -5.96
C SER A 130 -2.73 -21.97 -5.88
N THR A 131 -2.75 -23.24 -5.48
CA THR A 131 -1.54 -24.05 -5.31
C THR A 131 -1.06 -24.70 -6.61
N ASP A 132 -1.77 -24.50 -7.73
CA ASP A 132 -1.37 -25.03 -9.03
C ASP A 132 -0.21 -24.19 -9.60
N PRO A 133 1.01 -24.77 -9.69
CA PRO A 133 2.18 -24.05 -10.18
C PRO A 133 2.04 -23.61 -11.65
N GLY A 134 1.22 -24.31 -12.44
CA GLY A 134 0.97 -23.99 -13.84
C GLY A 134 -0.03 -22.85 -14.04
N ALA A 135 -0.74 -22.45 -12.99
CA ALA A 135 -1.77 -21.42 -13.11
C ALA A 135 -1.19 -20.00 -13.20
N TRP A 136 -0.04 -19.76 -12.56
CA TRP A 136 0.66 -18.48 -12.57
C TRP A 136 1.82 -18.40 -13.57
N LEU A 137 2.32 -19.55 -14.01
CA LEU A 137 3.49 -19.68 -14.87
C LEU A 137 3.12 -20.59 -16.05
N SER A 138 2.57 -20.02 -17.13
CA SER A 138 2.63 -20.74 -18.40
C SER A 138 4.09 -20.82 -18.81
N SER A 139 4.63 -22.04 -18.89
CA SER A 139 5.98 -22.29 -19.39
C SER A 139 6.13 -21.58 -20.75
N PRO A 140 7.27 -20.90 -21.03
CA PRO A 140 7.48 -20.35 -22.35
C PRO A 140 7.33 -21.49 -23.34
N ALA A 141 6.34 -21.38 -24.24
CA ALA A 141 6.09 -22.38 -25.27
C ALA A 141 7.44 -22.71 -25.90
N SER A 142 7.89 -23.96 -25.73
CA SER A 142 9.04 -24.47 -26.44
C SER A 142 8.76 -24.24 -27.92
N SER A 143 9.42 -23.26 -28.52
CA SER A 143 9.41 -23.08 -29.95
C SER A 143 10.08 -24.31 -30.54
N SER A 144 9.30 -25.36 -30.85
CA SER A 144 9.74 -26.38 -31.78
C SER A 144 9.77 -25.72 -33.15
N ALA A 145 10.89 -25.06 -33.45
CA ALA A 145 11.25 -24.71 -34.80
C ALA A 145 11.36 -26.03 -35.58
N ALA A 146 10.42 -26.24 -36.50
CA ALA A 146 10.51 -27.21 -37.57
C ALA A 146 10.96 -26.49 -38.84
#